data_AF-F6DE36-F1
#
_entry.id   AF-F6DE36-F1
#
_cell.length_a   1.000
_cell.length_b   1.000
_cell.length_c   1.000
_cell.angle_alpha   90.00
_cell.angle_beta   90.00
_cell.angle_gamma   90.00
#
_symmetry.space_group_name_H-M   'P 1'
#
loop_
_entity.id
_entity.type
_entity.pdbx_description
1 polymer ?
#
loop_
_entity_poly.entity_id
_entity_poly.type
_entity_poly.pdbx_seq_one_letter_code
_entity_poly.pdbx_strand_id
1 'polypeptide(L)' 'MKAEDEALREGEDFYWEGDRMVFTEAYHRKRGYCCSSGCRHCPWRSEEAEG' A
#
# COMPACT_ATOMS: atom_id res chain seq x y z
N MET A 1 -16.54 9.18 -15.12
CA MET A 1 -16.45 7.72 -14.97
C MET A 1 -15.00 7.39 -14.65
N LYS A 2 -14.59 6.63 -13.63
CA LYS A 2 -15.21 6.04 -12.43
C LYS A 2 -14.03 6.04 -11.44
N ALA A 3 -13.98 6.97 -10.49
CA ALA A 3 -13.13 6.79 -9.32
C ALA A 3 -13.93 5.88 -8.39
N GLU A 4 -13.97 4.59 -8.73
CA GLU A 4 -14.48 3.56 -7.85
C GLU A 4 -13.52 3.50 -6.67
N ASP A 5 -13.88 4.29 -5.66
CA ASP A 5 -13.81 4.02 -4.23
C ASP A 5 -13.70 2.52 -3.97
N GLU A 6 -12.51 1.97 -4.15
CA GLU A 6 -12.23 0.61 -3.76
C GLU A 6 -12.05 0.65 -2.26
N ALA A 7 -13.15 0.37 -1.56
CA ALA A 7 -13.20 0.30 -0.11
C ALA A 7 -12.05 -0.60 0.36
N LEU A 8 -11.06 0.04 0.99
CA LEU A 8 -9.95 -0.59 1.70
C LEU A 8 -10.47 -1.84 2.44
N ARG A 9 -10.02 -3.02 2.04
CA ARG A 9 -10.41 -4.27 2.67
C ARG A 9 -9.44 -4.63 3.79
N GLU A 10 -9.94 -4.70 5.01
CA GLU A 10 -9.17 -5.20 6.14
C GLU A 10 -8.74 -6.66 5.89
N GLY A 11 -7.46 -6.96 6.07
CA GLY A 11 -6.81 -8.24 5.79
C GLY A 11 -6.20 -8.37 4.39
N GLU A 12 -6.63 -7.55 3.41
CA GLU A 12 -6.09 -7.57 2.05
C GLU A 12 -5.28 -6.31 1.76
N ASP A 13 -5.87 -5.13 1.96
CA ASP A 13 -5.27 -3.82 1.69
C ASP A 13 -4.52 -3.26 2.91
N PHE A 14 -5.04 -3.52 4.10
CA PHE A 14 -4.42 -3.10 5.35
C PHE A 14 -4.87 -4.03 6.47
N TYR A 15 -4.12 -4.08 7.56
CA TYR A 15 -4.50 -4.82 8.76
C TYR A 15 -4.10 -4.02 9.99
N TRP A 16 -4.81 -4.28 11.09
CA TRP A 16 -4.48 -3.70 12.38
C TRP A 16 -3.53 -4.62 13.12
N GLU A 17 -2.40 -4.07 13.54
CA GLU A 17 -1.45 -4.71 14.43
C GLU A 17 -1.45 -3.94 15.75
N GLY A 18 -2.33 -4.37 16.66
CA GLY A 18 -2.63 -3.63 17.88
C GLY A 18 -3.27 -2.27 17.57
N ASP A 19 -2.61 -1.20 18.00
CA ASP A 19 -3.06 0.19 17.79
C ASP A 19 -2.55 0.79 16.46
N ARG A 20 -1.78 0.01 15.68
CA ARG A 20 -1.13 0.49 14.46
C ARG A 20 -1.82 -0.05 13.23
N MET A 21 -2.16 0.85 12.30
CA MET A 21 -2.66 0.48 10.98
C MET A 21 -1.49 0.19 10.04
N VAL A 22 -1.40 -1.05 9.54
CA VAL A 22 -0.35 -1.47 8.62
C VAL A 22 -0.93 -1.70 7.24
N PHE A 23 -0.50 -0.89 6.27
CA PHE A 23 -0.86 -1.08 4.88
C PHE A 23 -0.04 -2.19 4.23
N THR A 24 -0.68 -2.99 3.39
CA THR A 24 -0.05 -4.06 2.63
C THR A 24 0.45 -3.55 1.28
N GLU A 25 1.23 -4.38 0.60
CA GLU A 25 1.67 -4.12 -0.77
C GLU A 25 0.48 -4.03 -1.74
N ALA A 26 -0.61 -4.78 -1.50
CA ALA A 26 -1.80 -4.79 -2.36
C ALA A 26 -2.46 -3.40 -2.41
N TYR A 27 -2.59 -2.74 -1.25
CA TYR A 27 -3.10 -1.37 -1.20
C TYR A 27 -2.21 -0.40 -1.98
N HIS A 28 -0.89 -0.53 -1.83
CA HIS A 28 0.04 0.30 -2.58
C HIS A 28 -0.11 0.06 -4.09
N ARG A 29 -0.23 -1.18 -4.55
CA ARG A 29 -0.47 -1.52 -5.97
C ARG A 29 -1.77 -0.96 -6.51
N LYS A 30 -2.88 -1.09 -5.77
CA LYS A 30 -4.20 -0.54 -6.15
C LYS A 30 -4.19 0.98 -6.22
N ARG A 31 -3.51 1.63 -5.27
CA ARG A 31 -3.34 3.08 -5.21
C ARG A 31 -2.48 3.61 -6.36
N GLY A 32 -1.55 2.81 -6.88
CA GLY A 32 -0.71 3.16 -8.03
C GLY A 32 0.32 4.24 -7.76
N TYR A 33 0.56 4.64 -6.50
CA TYR A 33 1.66 5.55 -6.15
C TYR A 33 2.28 5.27 -4.77
N CYS A 34 3.59 5.52 -4.69
CA CYS A 34 4.37 5.45 -3.45
C CYS A 34 4.06 6.65 -2.56
N CYS A 35 3.82 6.41 -1.28
CA CYS A 35 3.58 7.47 -0.29
C CYS A 35 4.88 8.07 0.30
N SER A 36 6.05 7.62 -0.15
CA SER A 36 7.39 8.04 0.29
C SER A 36 7.61 8.05 1.80
N SER A 37 6.77 7.35 2.56
CA SER A 37 6.80 7.31 4.03
C SER A 37 7.66 6.16 4.59
N GLY A 38 8.41 5.47 3.72
CA GLY A 38 9.27 4.35 4.13
C GLY A 38 8.50 3.11 4.57
N CYS A 39 7.32 2.84 4.01
CA CYS A 39 6.53 1.65 4.31
C CYS A 39 7.33 0.38 3.97
N ARG A 40 7.32 -0.61 4.88
CA ARG A 40 8.08 -1.87 4.70
C ARG A 40 7.56 -2.73 3.55
N HIS A 41 6.27 -2.60 3.22
CA HIS A 41 5.59 -3.31 2.13
C HIS A 41 5.43 -2.45 0.87
N CYS A 42 6.29 -1.43 0.70
CA CYS A 42 6.24 -0.60 -0.49
C CYS A 42 6.81 -1.38 -1.68
N PRO A 43 6.02 -1.62 -2.75
CA PRO A 43 6.50 -2.35 -3.93
C PRO A 43 7.63 -1.58 -4.64
N TRP A 44 7.57 -0.25 -4.63
CA TRP A 44 8.57 0.64 -5.24
C TRP A 44 9.88 0.78 -4.45
N ARG A 45 10.01 0.16 -3.26
CA ARG A 45 11.24 0.26 -2.46
C ARG A 45 12.45 -0.38 -3.15
N SER A 46 12.20 -1.34 -4.03
CA SER A 46 13.23 -2.08 -4.77
C SER A 46 13.46 -1.54 -6.20
N GLU A 47 12.59 -0.67 -6.71
CA GLU A 47 12.76 -0.07 -8.06
C GLU A 47 13.89 0.97 -8.13
N GLU A 48 14.45 1.37 -6.99
CA GLU A 48 15.67 2.21 -6.92
C GLU A 48 16.98 1.39 -6.97
N ALA A 49 16.93 0.08 -7.28
CA ALA A 49 18.11 -0.80 -7.22
C ALA A 49 18.60 -1.36 -8.57
N GLU A 50 17.91 -1.11 -9.69
CA GLU A 50 18.37 -1.54 -11.03
C GLU A 50 18.34 -0.37 -12.01
N GLY A 51 19.30 0.54 -11.84
CA GLY A 51 19.72 1.54 -12.84
C GLY A 51 21.22 1.46 -13.04
#